data_AF-A0AAV5WM12-F1
#
_entry.id   AF-A0AAV5WM12-F1
#
_cell.length_a   1.000
_cell.length_b   1.000
_cell.length_c   1.000
_cell.angle_alpha   90.00
_cell.angle_beta   90.00
_cell.angle_gamma   90.00
#
_symmetry.space_group_name_H-M   'P 1'
#
loop_
_entity.id
_entity.type
_entity.pdbx_description
1 polymer ?
#
loop_
_entity_poly.entity_id
_entity_poly.type
_entity_poly.pdbx_seq_one_letter_code
_entity_poly.pdbx_strand_id
1 'polypeptide(L)'
;SGPSLLGISEYSISRLVRDAAFCYLDDVNYFAYPSPGGHDVVNVGLSCPPQAVLLPPQYETFVASNQSMGVIYIAFGSNVPWKFAPSHHMKVFVDGLNHFRDHRVIFSFNGRPDQLIGLGDHVMVTKWAPQKEILSDSRTKLYITHGGLKRYA
;
A
#
# COMPACT_ATOMS: atom_id res chain seq x y z
N SER A 1 -16.30 18.50 -6.26
CA SER A 1 -14.91 17.99 -6.21
C SER A 1 -14.09 18.91 -5.29
N GLY A 2 -12.89 18.52 -4.85
CA GLY A 2 -12.05 19.39 -3.99
C GLY A 2 -11.78 20.80 -4.56
N PRO A 3 -11.53 20.97 -5.88
CA PRO A 3 -11.26 22.29 -6.49
C PRO A 3 -12.44 23.27 -6.45
N SER A 4 -13.69 22.78 -6.58
CA SER A 4 -14.89 23.63 -6.50
C SER A 4 -15.12 24.22 -5.11
N LEU A 5 -14.60 23.59 -4.04
CA LEU A 5 -14.66 24.13 -2.67
C LEU A 5 -13.65 25.28 -2.46
N LEU A 6 -12.68 25.44 -3.35
CA LEU A 6 -11.70 26.53 -3.34
C LEU A 6 -12.09 27.68 -4.28
N GLY A 7 -13.33 27.70 -4.79
CA GLY A 7 -13.81 28.73 -5.71
C GLY A 7 -13.28 28.61 -7.14
N ILE A 8 -12.62 27.51 -7.48
CA ILE A 8 -12.09 27.26 -8.83
C ILE A 8 -13.20 26.62 -9.67
N SER A 9 -13.87 27.43 -10.48
CA SER A 9 -14.98 27.01 -11.35
C SER A 9 -14.52 26.41 -12.68
N GLU A 10 -13.39 26.88 -13.23
CA GLU A 10 -12.76 26.34 -14.45
C GLU A 10 -11.52 25.52 -14.09
N TYR A 11 -11.74 24.25 -13.71
CA TYR A 11 -10.65 23.32 -13.41
C TYR A 11 -10.01 22.80 -14.71
N SER A 12 -8.74 23.16 -14.92
CA SER A 12 -7.87 22.50 -15.90
C SER A 12 -6.49 22.26 -15.29
N ILE A 13 -6.03 21.01 -15.27
CA ILE A 13 -4.68 20.65 -14.82
C ILE A 13 -3.63 21.46 -15.59
N SER A 14 -3.84 21.67 -16.89
CA SER A 14 -2.89 22.42 -17.72
C SER A 14 -2.82 23.91 -17.38
N ARG A 15 -3.91 24.52 -16.88
CA ARG A 15 -3.87 25.90 -16.37
C ARG A 15 -3.24 25.97 -15.00
N LEU A 16 -3.62 25.06 -14.10
CA LEU A 16 -3.04 25.01 -12.74
C LEU A 16 -1.52 24.83 -12.76
N VAL A 17 -1.00 23.95 -13.62
CA VAL A 17 0.45 23.75 -13.77
C VAL A 17 1.12 24.96 -14.42
N ARG A 18 0.45 25.62 -15.38
CA ARG A 18 0.98 26.83 -16.05
C ARG A 18 1.09 28.04 -15.12
N ASP A 19 0.10 28.22 -14.25
CA ASP A 19 0.01 29.39 -13.37
C ASP A 19 0.77 29.17 -12.05
N ALA A 20 1.25 27.96 -11.79
CA ALA A 20 2.06 27.64 -10.61
C ALA A 20 3.44 28.28 -10.71
N ALA A 21 3.92 28.88 -9.61
CA ALA A 21 5.30 29.37 -9.51
C ALA A 21 6.32 28.23 -9.37
N PHE A 22 5.91 27.12 -8.72
CA PHE A 22 6.71 25.91 -8.57
C PHE A 22 5.82 24.66 -8.60
N CYS A 23 6.34 23.58 -9.18
CA CYS A 23 5.76 22.24 -9.16
C CYS A 23 6.71 21.30 -8.43
N TYR A 24 6.31 20.84 -7.23
CA TYR A 24 7.08 19.85 -6.47
C TYR A 24 6.65 18.44 -6.84
N LEU A 25 7.60 17.62 -7.30
CA LEU A 25 7.37 16.23 -7.70
C LEU A 25 8.01 15.28 -6.70
N ASP A 26 7.27 14.26 -6.29
CA ASP A 26 7.70 13.18 -5.39
C ASP A 26 8.23 11.94 -6.14
N ASP A 27 8.54 12.09 -7.44
CA ASP A 27 9.03 11.01 -8.29
C ASP A 27 10.53 10.78 -8.10
N VAL A 28 10.98 9.55 -8.35
CA VAL A 28 12.40 9.23 -8.52
C VAL A 28 12.75 9.40 -10.00
N ASN A 29 13.27 10.58 -10.36
CA ASN A 29 13.63 10.97 -11.74
C ASN A 29 14.48 9.94 -12.53
N TYR A 30 15.11 8.98 -11.85
CA TYR A 30 15.91 7.92 -12.47
C TYR A 30 15.11 6.89 -13.28
N PHE A 31 13.81 6.70 -13.00
CA PHE A 31 12.99 5.72 -13.71
C PHE A 31 12.06 6.33 -14.77
N ALA A 32 12.03 7.66 -14.86
CA ALA A 32 11.25 8.40 -15.84
C ALA A 32 12.05 8.56 -17.15
N TYR A 33 11.32 8.68 -18.27
CA TYR A 33 11.95 9.05 -19.53
C TYR A 33 12.51 10.47 -19.41
N PRO A 34 13.75 10.73 -19.88
CA PRO A 34 14.31 12.08 -19.81
C PRO A 34 13.43 13.02 -20.65
N SER A 35 12.94 14.08 -20.00
CA SER A 35 12.15 15.12 -20.63
C SER A 35 12.63 16.50 -20.17
N PRO A 36 12.52 17.54 -21.01
CA PRO A 36 12.83 18.91 -20.58
C PRO A 36 11.88 19.34 -19.45
N GLY A 37 12.47 19.70 -18.30
CA GLY A 37 11.77 20.32 -17.18
C GLY A 37 12.12 21.81 -17.08
N GLY A 38 11.16 22.65 -16.71
CA GLY A 38 11.42 24.05 -16.40
C GLY A 38 12.09 24.23 -15.04
N HIS A 39 12.67 25.42 -14.79
CA HIS A 39 13.30 25.76 -13.50
C HIS A 39 12.30 25.85 -12.34
N ASP A 40 11.01 25.86 -12.65
CA ASP A 40 9.87 25.81 -11.76
C ASP A 40 9.55 24.38 -11.27
N VAL A 41 10.12 23.34 -11.91
CA VAL A 41 9.90 21.94 -11.51
C VAL A 41 10.99 21.50 -10.53
N VAL A 42 10.61 21.25 -9.28
CA VAL A 42 11.52 20.80 -8.22
C VAL A 42 11.20 19.36 -7.85
N ASN A 43 12.12 18.46 -8.14
CA ASN A 43 11.98 17.08 -7.66
C ASN A 43 12.47 17.00 -6.21
N VAL A 44 11.55 16.70 -5.29
CA VAL A 44 11.82 16.53 -3.85
C VAL A 44 12.03 15.07 -3.46
N GLY A 45 11.79 14.14 -4.40
CA GLY A 45 11.90 12.71 -4.21
C GLY A 45 10.95 12.17 -3.14
N LEU A 46 11.23 10.93 -2.72
CA LEU A 46 10.51 10.26 -1.66
C LEU A 46 11.23 10.49 -0.34
N SER A 47 10.66 11.34 0.53
CA SER A 47 11.16 11.51 1.89
C SER A 47 10.41 10.59 2.84
N CYS A 48 11.10 9.55 3.31
CA CYS A 48 10.65 8.75 4.45
C CYS A 48 11.55 9.04 5.65
N PRO A 49 11.01 9.51 6.80
CA PRO A 49 11.83 9.78 7.97
C PRO A 49 12.46 8.47 8.47
N PRO A 50 13.78 8.43 8.73
CA PRO A 50 14.49 7.26 9.24
C PRO A 50 14.18 7.10 10.73
N GLN A 51 12.96 6.67 11.05
CA GLN A 51 12.62 6.31 12.41
C GLN A 51 12.92 4.82 12.59
N ALA A 52 13.46 4.41 13.75
CA ALA A 52 13.55 2.99 14.09
C ALA A 52 12.14 2.41 14.12
N VAL A 53 11.79 1.65 13.07
CA VAL A 53 10.43 1.19 12.86
C VAL A 53 10.29 -0.19 13.52
N LEU A 54 9.89 -0.20 14.79
CA LEU A 54 9.60 -1.45 15.50
C LEU A 54 8.20 -1.96 15.13
N LEU A 55 8.09 -3.26 14.88
CA LEU A 55 6.82 -3.91 14.65
C LEU A 55 5.97 -3.85 15.94
N PRO A 56 4.69 -3.43 15.89
CA PRO A 56 3.87 -3.39 17.10
C PRO A 56 3.69 -4.80 17.70
N PRO A 57 3.54 -4.94 19.03
CA PRO A 57 3.59 -6.24 19.72
C PRO A 57 2.64 -7.31 19.16
N GLN A 58 1.45 -6.92 18.71
CA GLN A 58 0.47 -7.84 18.11
C GLN A 58 0.96 -8.48 16.81
N TYR A 59 1.68 -7.70 15.98
CA TYR A 59 2.24 -8.20 14.73
C TYR A 59 3.51 -8.99 15.04
N GLU A 60 4.34 -8.52 15.97
CA GLU A 60 5.55 -9.21 16.39
C GLU A 60 5.25 -10.63 16.85
N THR A 61 4.26 -10.77 17.75
CA THR A 61 3.84 -12.07 18.26
C THR A 61 3.36 -13.01 17.15
N PHE A 62 2.67 -12.46 16.15
CA PHE A 62 2.19 -13.25 15.02
C PHE A 62 3.32 -13.69 14.08
N VAL A 63 4.29 -12.82 13.80
CA VAL A 63 5.39 -13.12 12.89
C VAL A 63 6.52 -13.92 13.54
N ALA A 64 6.67 -13.86 14.87
CA ALA A 64 7.72 -14.53 15.64
C ALA A 64 7.55 -16.05 15.78
N SER A 65 6.57 -16.66 15.11
CA SER A 65 6.41 -18.11 15.10
C SER A 65 7.61 -18.77 14.39
N ASN A 66 8.40 -19.55 15.15
CA ASN A 66 9.65 -20.19 14.74
C ASN A 66 9.57 -21.16 13.54
N GLN A 67 8.37 -21.44 13.00
CA GLN A 67 8.16 -22.36 11.88
C GLN A 67 7.96 -21.63 10.53
N SER A 68 7.92 -20.29 10.53
CA SER A 68 7.64 -19.52 9.32
C SER A 68 8.89 -19.30 8.46
N MET A 69 8.75 -19.48 7.14
CA MET A 69 9.74 -19.10 6.14
C MET A 69 9.83 -17.58 5.91
N GLY A 70 8.88 -16.81 6.42
CA GLY A 70 8.85 -15.35 6.33
C GLY A 70 7.45 -14.78 6.33
N VAL A 71 7.37 -13.47 6.13
CA VAL A 71 6.11 -12.71 6.13
C VAL A 71 5.73 -12.33 4.71
N ILE A 72 4.48 -12.60 4.35
CA ILE A 72 3.82 -12.10 3.13
C ILE A 72 2.86 -10.99 3.58
N TYR A 73 3.08 -9.77 3.09
CA TYR A 73 2.19 -8.65 3.34
C TYR A 73 1.33 -8.36 2.11
N ILE A 74 0.02 -8.22 2.31
CA ILE A 74 -0.94 -7.97 1.25
C ILE A 74 -1.73 -6.72 1.60
N ALA A 75 -1.62 -5.68 0.78
CA ALA A 75 -2.39 -4.46 0.95
C ALA A 75 -2.72 -3.80 -0.39
N PHE A 76 -4.02 -3.76 -0.70
CA PHE A 76 -4.53 -3.10 -1.90
C PHE A 76 -4.97 -1.65 -1.66
N GLY A 77 -4.83 -1.16 -0.42
CA GLY A 77 -5.20 0.21 -0.04
C GLY A 77 -6.70 0.47 -0.19
N SER A 78 -7.05 1.75 -0.29
CA SER A 78 -8.45 2.21 -0.47
C SER A 78 -8.99 2.03 -1.89
N ASN A 79 -8.14 1.67 -2.86
CA ASN A 79 -8.51 1.61 -4.28
C ASN A 79 -9.29 0.35 -4.65
N VAL A 80 -9.19 -0.71 -3.84
CA VAL A 80 -9.99 -1.93 -4.01
C VAL A 80 -11.14 -1.93 -3.00
N PRO A 81 -12.40 -1.73 -3.43
CA PRO A 81 -13.54 -1.72 -2.52
C PRO A 81 -14.00 -3.15 -2.23
N TRP A 82 -13.30 -3.83 -1.31
CA TRP A 82 -13.54 -5.23 -0.94
C TRP A 82 -14.99 -5.56 -0.57
N LYS A 83 -15.72 -4.59 -0.01
CA LYS A 83 -17.16 -4.67 0.29
C LYS A 83 -18.03 -5.05 -0.92
N PHE A 84 -17.61 -4.73 -2.13
CA PHE A 84 -18.32 -5.04 -3.38
C PHE A 84 -17.70 -6.21 -4.14
N ALA A 85 -16.65 -6.83 -3.59
CA ALA A 85 -15.99 -7.95 -4.24
C ALA A 85 -16.95 -9.16 -4.29
N PRO A 86 -17.18 -9.74 -5.49
CA PRO A 86 -17.98 -10.95 -5.63
C PRO A 86 -17.46 -12.11 -4.79
N SER A 87 -18.35 -12.95 -4.28
CA SER A 87 -18.02 -14.09 -3.41
C SER A 87 -17.04 -15.08 -4.06
N HIS A 88 -17.15 -15.32 -5.37
CA HIS A 88 -16.24 -16.23 -6.08
C HIS A 88 -14.79 -15.73 -6.06
N HIS A 89 -14.54 -14.42 -6.17
CA HIS A 89 -13.20 -13.87 -6.03
C HIS A 89 -12.67 -14.05 -4.61
N MET A 90 -13.52 -13.83 -3.60
CA MET A 90 -13.12 -14.00 -2.20
C MET A 90 -12.75 -15.46 -1.91
N LYS A 91 -13.47 -16.41 -2.48
CA LYS A 91 -13.12 -17.84 -2.41
C LYS A 91 -11.74 -18.12 -2.99
N VAL A 92 -11.43 -17.57 -4.16
CA VAL A 92 -10.09 -17.71 -4.77
C VAL A 92 -9.00 -17.11 -3.89
N PHE A 93 -9.26 -15.96 -3.25
CA PHE A 93 -8.33 -15.38 -2.28
C PHE A 93 -8.14 -16.30 -1.07
N VAL A 94 -9.21 -16.80 -0.45
CA VAL A 94 -9.09 -17.74 0.68
C VAL A 94 -8.32 -18.99 0.29
N ASP A 95 -8.69 -19.62 -0.84
CA ASP A 95 -8.03 -20.81 -1.36
C ASP A 95 -6.54 -20.52 -1.60
N GLY A 96 -6.20 -19.40 -2.25
CA GLY A 96 -4.81 -19.00 -2.50
C GLY A 96 -4.00 -18.71 -1.24
N LEU A 97 -4.56 -17.95 -0.28
CA LEU A 97 -3.89 -17.63 0.98
C LEU A 97 -3.60 -18.88 1.81
N ASN A 98 -4.50 -19.87 1.75
CA ASN A 98 -4.35 -21.15 2.43
C ASN A 98 -3.27 -22.06 1.84
N HIS A 99 -2.77 -21.79 0.62
CA HIS A 99 -1.62 -22.52 0.08
C HIS A 99 -0.29 -22.09 0.71
N PHE A 100 -0.21 -20.88 1.27
CA PHE A 100 1.02 -20.34 1.86
C PHE A 100 1.20 -20.71 3.35
N ARG A 101 0.96 -21.97 3.72
CA ARG A 101 0.96 -22.40 5.14
C ARG A 101 2.30 -22.24 5.84
N ASP A 102 3.39 -22.33 5.09
CA ASP A 102 4.75 -22.18 5.62
C ASP A 102 5.15 -20.70 5.82
N HIS A 103 4.25 -19.75 5.56
CA HIS A 103 4.48 -18.32 5.70
C HIS A 103 3.43 -17.69 6.62
N ARG A 104 3.81 -16.60 7.28
CA ARG A 104 2.86 -15.74 7.99
C ARG A 104 2.31 -14.71 7.01
N VAL A 105 1.00 -14.68 6.84
CA VAL A 105 0.35 -13.75 5.91
C VAL A 105 -0.36 -12.65 6.69
N ILE A 106 0.00 -11.40 6.44
CA ILE A 106 -0.74 -10.24 6.94
C ILE A 106 -1.54 -9.68 5.77
N PHE A 107 -2.86 -9.78 5.87
CA PHE A 107 -3.79 -9.27 4.85
C PHE A 107 -4.54 -8.05 5.37
N SER A 108 -4.19 -6.88 4.84
CA SER A 108 -4.90 -5.62 5.06
C SER A 108 -6.16 -5.59 4.19
N PHE A 109 -7.30 -5.82 4.83
CA PHE A 109 -8.60 -6.04 4.20
C PHE A 109 -9.69 -5.24 4.92
N ASN A 110 -10.38 -4.37 4.19
CA ASN A 110 -11.44 -3.50 4.72
C ASN A 110 -12.87 -3.96 4.31
N GLY A 111 -13.00 -5.17 3.77
CA GLY A 111 -14.29 -5.77 3.43
C GLY A 111 -14.99 -6.38 4.65
N ARG A 112 -15.92 -7.30 4.39
CA ARG A 112 -16.68 -7.95 5.45
C ARG A 112 -15.98 -9.26 5.86
N PRO A 113 -15.72 -9.51 7.16
CA PRO A 113 -14.99 -10.72 7.60
C PRO A 113 -15.63 -12.05 7.17
N ASP A 114 -16.96 -12.09 7.03
CA ASP A 114 -17.71 -13.25 6.51
C ASP A 114 -17.34 -13.63 5.07
N GLN A 115 -16.67 -12.75 4.33
CA GLN A 115 -16.16 -13.05 2.99
C GLN A 115 -14.91 -13.96 3.02
N LEU A 116 -14.22 -14.06 4.16
CA LEU A 116 -12.94 -14.75 4.30
C LEU A 116 -13.03 -15.99 5.21
N ILE A 117 -14.17 -16.67 5.20
CA ILE A 117 -14.38 -17.90 5.98
C ILE A 117 -13.42 -18.99 5.48
N GLY A 118 -12.77 -19.69 6.41
CA GLY A 118 -11.90 -20.83 6.12
C GLY A 118 -10.42 -20.50 5.98
N LEU A 119 -9.99 -19.27 6.30
CA LEU A 119 -8.58 -18.94 6.43
C LEU A 119 -7.91 -19.72 7.57
N GLY A 120 -6.67 -20.16 7.33
CA GLY A 120 -5.82 -20.76 8.35
C GLY A 120 -5.34 -19.74 9.39
N ASP A 121 -4.84 -20.26 10.51
CA ASP A 121 -4.25 -19.49 11.61
C ASP A 121 -2.93 -18.80 11.25
N HIS A 122 -2.32 -19.19 10.13
CA HIS A 122 -1.16 -18.54 9.52
C HIS A 122 -1.52 -17.22 8.80
N VAL A 123 -2.80 -16.85 8.72
CA VAL A 123 -3.28 -15.61 8.08
C VAL A 123 -3.89 -14.67 9.11
N MET A 124 -3.28 -13.50 9.28
CA MET A 124 -3.82 -12.38 10.05
C MET A 124 -4.57 -11.43 9.12
N VAL A 125 -5.87 -11.28 9.35
CA VAL A 125 -6.70 -10.28 8.65
C VAL A 125 -6.88 -9.06 9.53
N THR A 126 -6.58 -7.87 9.00
CA THR A 126 -6.77 -6.60 9.71
C THR A 126 -7.33 -5.53 8.79
N LYS A 127 -8.12 -4.60 9.33
CA LYS A 127 -8.59 -3.42 8.57
C LYS A 127 -7.48 -2.40 8.30
N TRP A 128 -6.48 -2.36 9.17
CA TRP A 128 -5.35 -1.45 9.09
C TRP A 128 -4.10 -2.14 9.59
N ALA A 129 -3.00 -2.00 8.84
CA ALA A 129 -1.71 -2.57 9.16
C ALA A 129 -0.62 -1.48 9.15
N PRO A 130 0.38 -1.57 10.06
CA PRO A 130 1.52 -0.68 10.10
C PRO A 130 2.46 -1.00 8.93
N GLN A 131 2.12 -0.47 7.75
CA GLN A 131 2.77 -0.83 6.47
C GLN A 131 4.28 -0.57 6.51
N LYS A 132 4.72 0.55 7.08
CA LYS A 132 6.15 0.91 7.12
C LYS A 132 6.92 -0.08 7.97
N GLU A 133 6.37 -0.44 9.12
CA GLU A 133 6.94 -1.38 10.09
C GLU A 133 7.06 -2.77 9.48
N ILE A 134 6.00 -3.24 8.83
CA ILE A 134 6.00 -4.56 8.18
C ILE A 134 6.99 -4.60 7.01
N LEU A 135 7.04 -3.57 6.17
CA LEU A 135 7.95 -3.52 5.02
C LEU A 135 9.43 -3.32 5.44
N SER A 136 9.68 -2.72 6.60
CA SER A 136 11.03 -2.55 7.15
C SER A 136 11.54 -3.80 7.88
N ASP A 137 10.66 -4.76 8.19
CA ASP A 137 11.01 -6.00 8.86
C ASP A 137 11.76 -6.96 7.91
N SER A 138 12.94 -7.44 8.33
CA SER A 138 13.78 -8.34 7.53
C SER A 138 13.16 -9.72 7.26
N ARG A 139 12.14 -10.11 8.02
CA ARG A 139 11.37 -11.34 7.81
C ARG A 139 10.34 -11.18 6.69
N THR A 140 9.98 -9.96 6.28
CA THR A 140 9.08 -9.73 5.16
C THR A 140 9.77 -10.08 3.84
N LYS A 141 9.18 -11.03 3.11
CA LYS A 141 9.74 -11.58 1.86
C LYS A 141 8.96 -11.16 0.62
N LEU A 142 7.68 -10.85 0.79
CA LEU A 142 6.80 -10.52 -0.33
C LEU A 142 5.80 -9.44 0.07
N TYR A 143 5.63 -8.45 -0.81
CA TYR A 143 4.59 -7.44 -0.71
C TYR A 143 3.68 -7.48 -1.94
N ILE A 144 2.39 -7.79 -1.75
CA ILE A 144 1.38 -7.83 -2.80
C ILE A 144 0.51 -6.57 -2.70
N THR A 145 0.43 -5.79 -3.78
CA THR A 145 -0.20 -4.47 -3.75
C THR A 145 -0.71 -3.97 -5.11
N HIS A 146 -1.72 -3.10 -5.12
CA HIS A 146 -2.63 -2.81 -6.27
C HIS A 146 -2.11 -1.99 -7.48
N GLY A 147 -1.01 -1.29 -7.36
CA GLY A 147 -0.40 -0.36 -8.34
C GLY A 147 -0.07 1.08 -7.86
N GLY A 148 -0.67 1.61 -6.79
CA GLY A 148 -0.56 3.05 -6.42
C GLY A 148 0.81 3.57 -5.95
N LEU A 149 1.11 4.85 -6.21
CA LEU A 149 2.42 5.51 -6.12
C LEU A 149 3.17 5.39 -4.75
N LYS A 150 2.45 5.32 -3.62
CA LYS A 150 3.05 5.32 -2.26
C LYS A 150 3.70 3.99 -1.83
N ARG A 151 4.32 3.25 -2.75
CA ARG A 151 4.96 1.93 -2.51
C ARG A 151 6.45 2.00 -2.22
N TYR A 152 7.11 3.02 -2.72
CA TYR A 152 8.57 3.07 -2.85
C TYR A 152 9.25 3.89 -1.74
N ALA A 153 8.49 4.30 -0.72
CA ALA A 153 8.96 5.13 0.38
C ALA A 153 9.07 4.31 1.66
#